data_AF-A0A1I0RL05-F1
#
_entry.id   AF-A0A1I0RL05-F1
#
_cell.length_a   1.000
_cell.length_b   1.000
_cell.length_c   1.000
_cell.angle_alpha   90.00
_cell.angle_beta   90.00
_cell.angle_gamma   90.00
#
_symmetry.space_group_name_H-M   'P 1'
#
loop_
_entity.id
_entity.type
_entity.pdbx_description
1 polymer ?
#
loop_
_entity_poly.entity_id
_entity_poly.type
_entity_poly.pdbx_seq_one_letter_code
_entity_poly.pdbx_strand_id
1 'polypeptide(L)'
;MKDEKNKKKVMDAKDVKDAKDAKIAKDAKDAKDAKIAKDAKDAKDAKIAKDAKDAKDAKDSDDSKDSKNKKSKKKDKKSKKYNYFEATVSFTDYSCQAAELLHSILSNFDTATLESQMLQMHEIEHSADLAKHQMMSNLVKEFITPIEREDIAAIAQEIDTVTDTIEDVVMRLYMYNIQTIRPEALEFSETIVSCCNALKIAMEDFHNYKKSKNVIENIIRINNLEEIGDKIYTRAIRNLHTTCTDPIEIMTWSKTFDYLEKCCDACEDVSDVVESIIMKNS
;
A
#
# COMPACT_ATOMS: atom_id res chain seq x y z
N MET A 1 31.78 27.73 62.00
CA MET A 1 31.59 29.18 62.22
C MET A 1 30.59 29.66 61.17
N LYS A 2 29.34 29.92 61.60
CA LYS A 2 28.17 30.49 60.90
C LYS A 2 27.56 29.62 59.77
N ASP A 3 26.38 28.98 59.88
CA ASP A 3 25.02 29.34 60.35
C ASP A 3 24.17 30.25 59.44
N GLU A 4 22.89 29.83 59.32
CA GLU A 4 21.65 30.51 58.90
C GLU A 4 21.28 30.56 57.40
N LYS A 5 20.21 29.88 56.93
CA LYS A 5 18.75 29.98 57.16
C LYS A 5 18.08 31.28 56.66
N ASN A 6 17.24 31.17 55.62
CA ASN A 6 15.81 31.60 55.58
C ASN A 6 15.25 31.43 54.14
N LYS A 7 14.28 30.55 53.86
CA LYS A 7 12.81 30.60 54.06
C LYS A 7 12.01 31.50 53.09
N LYS A 8 11.18 30.80 52.30
CA LYS A 8 9.74 31.02 51.99
C LYS A 8 9.28 32.38 51.44
N LYS A 9 8.68 32.33 50.25
CA LYS A 9 7.30 32.82 50.07
C LYS A 9 6.55 32.05 48.98
N VAL A 10 5.44 31.45 49.41
CA VAL A 10 4.34 30.90 48.63
C VAL A 10 3.37 32.05 48.33
N MET A 11 2.80 32.11 47.13
CA MET A 11 1.46 32.69 46.89
C MET A 11 0.75 31.90 45.78
N ASP A 12 -0.33 31.24 46.17
CA ASP A 12 -1.42 30.74 45.32
C ASP A 12 -2.43 31.87 45.01
N ALA A 13 -3.06 31.82 43.83
CA ALA A 13 -4.47 32.15 43.52
C ALA A 13 -4.68 32.05 41.98
N LYS A 14 -5.35 31.02 41.44
CA LYS A 14 -6.80 30.86 41.21
C LYS A 14 -7.42 31.72 40.08
N ASP A 15 -8.00 30.99 39.12
CA ASP A 15 -9.24 31.23 38.37
C ASP A 15 -9.35 32.41 37.38
N VAL A 16 -9.38 32.10 36.06
CA VAL A 16 -10.44 32.57 35.14
C VAL A 16 -10.79 31.47 34.13
N LYS A 17 -12.08 31.13 34.09
CA LYS A 17 -12.78 30.24 33.16
C LYS A 17 -13.68 31.07 32.24
N ASP A 18 -13.88 30.55 31.04
CA ASP A 18 -15.08 30.59 30.17
C ASP A 18 -15.54 31.88 29.43
N ALA A 19 -15.56 31.76 28.09
CA ALA A 19 -16.65 32.09 27.15
C ALA A 19 -16.20 31.57 25.75
N LYS A 20 -16.76 30.60 25.01
CA LYS A 20 -18.08 30.03 24.72
C LYS A 20 -19.05 30.85 23.83
N ASP A 21 -19.40 30.18 22.72
CA ASP A 21 -20.57 30.28 21.82
C ASP A 21 -20.52 31.37 20.73
N ALA A 22 -20.82 31.14 19.44
CA ALA A 22 -21.81 30.26 18.78
C ALA A 22 -21.52 30.15 17.25
N LYS A 23 -22.23 29.41 16.38
CA LYS A 23 -22.85 28.07 16.28
C LYS A 23 -23.55 28.04 14.87
N ILE A 24 -23.61 26.88 14.19
CA ILE A 24 -24.63 26.45 13.16
C ILE A 24 -24.44 27.05 11.72
N ALA A 25 -24.63 26.38 10.56
CA ALA A 25 -25.31 25.15 10.07
C ALA A 25 -24.53 24.61 8.82
N LYS A 26 -24.41 23.30 8.54
CA LYS A 26 -25.38 22.26 8.09
C LYS A 26 -25.66 22.23 6.56
N ASP A 27 -25.19 21.14 5.95
CA ASP A 27 -25.60 20.41 4.72
C ASP A 27 -25.96 21.15 3.41
N ALA A 28 -25.24 20.82 2.32
CA ALA A 28 -25.83 20.63 0.99
C ALA A 28 -24.96 19.70 0.11
N LYS A 29 -25.63 18.70 -0.46
CA LYS A 29 -25.16 17.69 -1.42
C LYS A 29 -24.87 18.25 -2.83
N ASP A 30 -24.00 17.52 -3.54
CA ASP A 30 -24.00 17.19 -4.97
C ASP A 30 -24.29 18.28 -6.02
N ALA A 31 -23.30 18.61 -6.85
CA ALA A 31 -23.46 18.65 -8.31
C ALA A 31 -22.11 18.61 -9.03
N LYS A 32 -21.99 17.66 -9.95
CA LYS A 32 -20.90 17.48 -10.91
C LYS A 32 -20.95 18.51 -12.05
N ASP A 33 -19.82 18.57 -12.74
CA ASP A 33 -19.62 18.87 -14.17
C ASP A 33 -19.27 20.30 -14.62
N ALA A 34 -17.96 20.41 -14.91
CA ALA A 34 -17.39 20.82 -16.20
C ALA A 34 -17.60 22.26 -16.71
N LYS A 35 -16.50 23.03 -16.67
CA LYS A 35 -16.03 23.83 -17.82
C LYS A 35 -14.61 24.36 -17.57
N ILE A 36 -13.61 23.71 -18.15
CA ILE A 36 -12.33 24.35 -18.44
C ILE A 36 -12.35 24.70 -19.94
N ALA A 37 -12.52 25.98 -20.24
CA ALA A 37 -12.18 26.60 -21.51
C ALA A 37 -10.83 27.32 -21.28
N LYS A 38 -9.74 26.90 -21.91
CA LYS A 38 -9.32 27.19 -23.30
C LYS A 38 -8.62 28.54 -23.39
N ASP A 39 -7.30 28.53 -23.23
CA ASP A 39 -6.39 29.55 -23.74
C ASP A 39 -5.09 28.90 -24.23
N ALA A 40 -4.94 28.83 -25.55
CA ALA A 40 -3.65 28.78 -26.23
C ALA A 40 -3.89 29.29 -27.66
N LYS A 41 -3.56 30.56 -27.88
CA LYS A 41 -3.53 31.23 -29.17
C LYS A 41 -2.14 31.09 -29.78
N ASP A 42 -2.15 31.10 -31.11
CA ASP A 42 -1.04 31.40 -32.02
C ASP A 42 -0.20 30.23 -32.54
N ALA A 43 -0.73 29.59 -33.58
CA ALA A 43 0.07 29.05 -34.68
C ALA A 43 -0.44 29.65 -36.00
N LYS A 44 0.43 30.36 -36.72
CA LYS A 44 0.24 30.80 -38.11
C LYS A 44 1.10 29.93 -39.02
N ASP A 45 0.65 29.88 -40.28
CA ASP A 45 1.24 29.27 -41.49
C ASP A 45 0.64 27.89 -41.82
N ALA A 46 -0.41 27.76 -42.63
CA ALA A 46 -0.65 28.10 -44.05
C ALA A 46 -0.41 26.92 -45.01
N LYS A 47 -1.53 26.58 -45.70
CA LYS A 47 -1.68 26.15 -47.11
C LYS A 47 -1.76 24.66 -47.51
N ILE A 48 -2.91 24.37 -48.17
CA ILE A 48 -3.17 23.54 -49.39
C ILE A 48 -3.34 22.02 -49.12
N ALA A 49 -4.33 21.26 -49.63
CA ALA A 49 -5.30 21.28 -50.76
C ALA A 49 -6.62 20.55 -50.35
N LYS A 50 -7.85 20.95 -50.80
CA LYS A 50 -8.62 20.46 -51.99
C LYS A 50 -8.49 18.95 -52.26
N ASP A 51 -9.49 18.15 -52.62
CA ASP A 51 -10.93 18.20 -52.87
C ASP A 51 -11.32 16.70 -53.03
N ALA A 52 -12.51 16.25 -52.61
CA ALA A 52 -13.31 15.26 -53.36
C ALA A 52 -14.67 15.01 -52.68
N LYS A 53 -15.71 15.31 -53.43
CA LYS A 53 -17.13 15.18 -53.15
C LYS A 53 -17.66 13.80 -53.54
N ASP A 54 -18.71 13.41 -52.81
CA ASP A 54 -19.96 12.77 -53.25
C ASP A 54 -19.92 11.48 -54.08
N ALA A 55 -20.57 10.44 -53.56
CA ALA A 55 -21.84 9.94 -54.13
C ALA A 55 -22.53 8.93 -53.20
N LYS A 56 -23.77 9.26 -52.86
CA LYS A 56 -24.82 8.29 -52.46
C LYS A 56 -25.23 7.51 -53.71
N ASP A 57 -25.65 6.26 -53.54
CA ASP A 57 -26.99 5.84 -53.97
C ASP A 57 -27.39 4.52 -53.31
N ALA A 58 -28.67 4.47 -52.96
CA ALA A 58 -29.39 3.38 -52.30
C ALA A 58 -30.38 2.74 -53.31
N LYS A 59 -31.01 1.63 -52.87
CA LYS A 59 -32.18 0.89 -53.42
C LYS A 59 -31.83 -0.38 -54.20
N ASP A 60 -32.56 -1.49 -54.11
CA ASP A 60 -33.77 -1.88 -53.36
C ASP A 60 -33.84 -3.43 -53.32
N SER A 61 -34.55 -3.96 -52.31
CA SER A 61 -35.32 -5.23 -52.15
C SER A 61 -35.20 -6.39 -53.16
N ASP A 62 -35.16 -7.66 -52.69
CA ASP A 62 -36.40 -8.45 -52.44
C ASP A 62 -36.17 -9.86 -51.81
N ASP A 63 -37.26 -10.36 -51.23
CA ASP A 63 -37.57 -11.54 -50.39
C ASP A 63 -36.86 -12.92 -50.55
N SER A 64 -36.60 -13.58 -49.41
CA SER A 64 -37.26 -14.87 -49.08
C SER A 64 -37.01 -15.40 -47.67
N LYS A 65 -38.11 -15.89 -47.09
CA LYS A 65 -38.25 -16.57 -45.80
C LYS A 65 -37.40 -17.84 -45.71
N ASP A 66 -36.72 -18.03 -44.57
CA ASP A 66 -36.74 -19.35 -43.95
C ASP A 66 -36.67 -19.26 -42.41
N SER A 67 -37.69 -19.82 -41.80
CA SER A 67 -37.96 -19.84 -40.37
C SER A 67 -37.28 -21.03 -39.72
N LYS A 68 -36.18 -20.81 -38.98
CA LYS A 68 -35.70 -21.76 -37.95
C LYS A 68 -35.25 -21.03 -36.68
N ASN A 69 -36.19 -20.99 -35.74
CA ASN A 69 -36.00 -21.20 -34.31
C ASN A 69 -34.57 -20.98 -33.76
N LYS A 70 -34.28 -19.75 -33.31
CA LYS A 70 -33.21 -19.49 -32.33
C LYS A 70 -33.83 -18.89 -31.07
N LYS A 71 -34.31 -19.76 -30.18
CA LYS A 71 -34.18 -19.52 -28.74
C LYS A 71 -32.68 -19.44 -28.43
N SER A 72 -32.11 -18.25 -28.56
CA SER A 72 -30.78 -17.95 -28.03
C SER A 72 -30.88 -18.05 -26.52
N LYS A 73 -30.32 -19.16 -26.01
CA LYS A 73 -30.05 -19.41 -24.61
C LYS A 73 -29.54 -18.13 -23.96
N LYS A 74 -30.34 -17.55 -23.06
CA LYS A 74 -29.88 -16.67 -22.00
C LYS A 74 -28.91 -17.55 -21.19
N LYS A 75 -27.61 -17.53 -21.54
CA LYS A 75 -26.58 -18.11 -20.68
C LYS A 75 -26.68 -17.31 -19.40
N ASP A 76 -27.15 -17.95 -18.34
CA ASP A 76 -26.97 -17.47 -16.99
C ASP A 76 -25.49 -17.15 -16.84
N LYS A 77 -25.17 -15.85 -16.85
CA LYS A 77 -23.86 -15.35 -16.46
C LYS A 77 -23.84 -15.56 -14.96
N LYS A 78 -23.60 -16.81 -14.51
CA LYS A 78 -23.26 -17.10 -13.11
C LYS A 78 -22.11 -16.16 -12.79
N SER A 79 -22.40 -15.12 -12.01
CA SER A 79 -21.39 -14.25 -11.43
C SER A 79 -20.34 -15.18 -10.81
N LYS A 80 -19.11 -15.16 -11.34
CA LYS A 80 -18.01 -15.95 -10.75
C LYS A 80 -17.92 -15.47 -9.29
N LYS A 81 -18.06 -16.39 -8.34
CA LYS A 81 -17.94 -16.07 -6.91
C LYS A 81 -16.59 -15.40 -6.69
N TYR A 82 -16.56 -14.30 -5.94
CA TYR A 82 -15.31 -13.61 -5.65
C TYR A 82 -14.37 -14.56 -4.88
N ASN A 83 -13.11 -14.63 -5.29
CA ASN A 83 -12.12 -15.52 -4.71
C ASN A 83 -11.20 -14.74 -3.77
N TYR A 84 -11.50 -14.79 -2.47
CA TYR A 84 -10.75 -14.05 -1.45
C TYR A 84 -9.31 -14.55 -1.29
N PHE A 85 -9.04 -15.85 -1.48
CA PHE A 85 -7.67 -16.37 -1.42
C PHE A 85 -6.81 -15.91 -2.60
N GLU A 86 -7.40 -15.82 -3.79
CA GLU A 86 -6.71 -15.26 -4.97
C GLU A 86 -6.47 -13.75 -4.79
N ALA A 87 -7.37 -13.05 -4.10
CA ALA A 87 -7.17 -11.65 -3.75
C ALA A 87 -5.99 -11.46 -2.77
N THR A 88 -5.88 -12.28 -1.72
CA THR A 88 -4.74 -12.19 -0.79
C THR A 88 -3.41 -12.46 -1.48
N VAL A 89 -3.35 -13.42 -2.43
CA VAL A 89 -2.15 -13.63 -3.26
C VAL A 89 -1.83 -12.39 -4.09
N SER A 90 -2.83 -11.77 -4.73
CA SER A 90 -2.64 -10.53 -5.49
C SER A 90 -2.14 -9.38 -4.61
N PHE A 91 -2.53 -9.31 -3.34
CA PHE A 91 -2.00 -8.29 -2.42
C PHE A 91 -0.53 -8.53 -2.11
N THR A 92 -0.15 -9.78 -1.84
CA THR A 92 1.27 -10.12 -1.63
C THR A 92 2.12 -9.89 -2.88
N ASP A 93 1.54 -10.00 -4.09
CA ASP A 93 2.23 -9.63 -5.32
C ASP A 93 2.58 -8.14 -5.38
N TYR A 94 1.72 -7.25 -4.86
CA TYR A 94 2.05 -5.83 -4.75
C TYR A 94 3.17 -5.60 -3.74
N SER A 95 3.13 -6.28 -2.57
CA SER A 95 4.21 -6.21 -1.58
C SER A 95 5.55 -6.70 -2.14
N CYS A 96 5.56 -7.80 -2.91
CA CYS A 96 6.76 -8.28 -3.61
C CYS A 96 7.30 -7.24 -4.61
N GLN A 97 6.42 -6.66 -5.44
CA GLN A 97 6.82 -5.61 -6.39
C GLN A 97 7.39 -4.38 -5.68
N ALA A 98 6.77 -3.95 -4.58
CA ALA A 98 7.25 -2.85 -3.77
C ALA A 98 8.63 -3.18 -3.15
N ALA A 99 8.80 -4.38 -2.57
CA ALA A 99 10.07 -4.80 -1.99
C ALA A 99 11.21 -4.87 -3.02
N GLU A 100 10.93 -5.42 -4.21
CA GLU A 100 11.88 -5.48 -5.33
C GLU A 100 12.25 -4.07 -5.83
N LEU A 101 11.28 -3.17 -5.93
CA LEU A 101 11.52 -1.78 -6.29
C LEU A 101 12.37 -1.07 -5.22
N LEU A 102 12.06 -1.23 -3.93
CA LEU A 102 12.86 -0.69 -2.84
C LEU A 102 14.31 -1.19 -2.92
N HIS A 103 14.52 -2.49 -3.07
CA HIS A 103 15.86 -3.06 -3.20
C HIS A 103 16.61 -2.51 -4.42
N SER A 104 15.93 -2.35 -5.55
CA SER A 104 16.49 -1.75 -6.76
C SER A 104 16.89 -0.29 -6.56
N ILE A 105 16.04 0.50 -5.88
CA ILE A 105 16.31 1.91 -5.53
C ILE A 105 17.55 2.00 -4.64
N LEU A 106 17.65 1.17 -3.60
CA LEU A 106 18.79 1.23 -2.69
C LEU A 106 20.09 0.78 -3.36
N SER A 107 20.03 -0.27 -4.20
CA SER A 107 21.20 -0.84 -4.88
C SER A 107 21.76 0.07 -5.97
N ASN A 108 20.89 0.83 -6.64
CA ASN A 108 21.24 1.73 -7.74
C ASN A 108 20.93 3.19 -7.37
N PHE A 109 21.20 3.56 -6.12
CA PHE A 109 20.71 4.82 -5.57
C PHE A 109 21.25 6.04 -6.32
N ASP A 110 20.34 6.80 -6.91
CA ASP A 110 20.61 8.08 -7.53
C ASP A 110 19.53 9.09 -7.15
N THR A 111 19.96 10.13 -6.43
CA THR A 111 19.12 11.26 -5.99
C THR A 111 18.38 11.94 -7.13
N ALA A 112 18.93 11.96 -8.35
CA ALA A 112 18.27 12.57 -9.51
C ALA A 112 17.06 11.77 -9.99
N THR A 113 17.01 10.47 -9.71
CA THR A 113 15.92 9.57 -10.10
C THR A 113 14.93 9.29 -8.98
N LEU A 114 15.29 9.61 -7.73
CA LEU A 114 14.53 9.24 -6.53
C LEU A 114 13.09 9.76 -6.52
N GLU A 115 12.82 10.97 -7.00
CA GLU A 115 11.45 11.50 -7.10
C GLU A 115 10.59 10.64 -8.04
N SER A 116 11.13 10.26 -9.19
CA SER A 116 10.40 9.42 -10.15
C SER A 116 10.17 8.00 -9.62
N GLN A 117 11.13 7.46 -8.87
CA GLN A 117 11.03 6.15 -8.24
C GLN A 117 10.04 6.15 -7.06
N MET A 118 9.99 7.24 -6.29
CA MET A 118 8.98 7.45 -5.25
C MET A 118 7.58 7.47 -5.86
N LEU A 119 7.36 8.17 -6.98
CA LEU A 119 6.07 8.13 -7.68
C LEU A 119 5.74 6.71 -8.19
N GLN A 120 6.72 5.96 -8.69
CA GLN A 120 6.51 4.56 -9.08
C GLN A 120 6.09 3.67 -7.89
N MET A 121 6.71 3.88 -6.72
CA MET A 121 6.33 3.18 -5.50
C MET A 121 4.91 3.52 -5.07
N HIS A 122 4.55 4.80 -5.13
CA HIS A 122 3.19 5.27 -4.84
C HIS A 122 2.13 4.65 -5.77
N GLU A 123 2.44 4.47 -7.06
CA GLU A 123 1.52 3.80 -7.98
C GLU A 123 1.31 2.30 -7.65
N ILE A 124 2.32 1.64 -7.06
CA ILE A 124 2.21 0.25 -6.57
C ILE A 124 1.28 0.21 -5.35
N GLU A 125 1.53 1.06 -4.34
CA GLU A 125 0.68 1.16 -3.13
C GLU A 125 -0.76 1.52 -3.52
N HIS A 126 -0.94 2.53 -4.37
CA HIS A 126 -2.27 2.96 -4.79
C HIS A 126 -3.03 1.84 -5.51
N SER A 127 -2.33 1.05 -6.32
CA SER A 127 -2.92 -0.12 -6.98
C SER A 127 -3.32 -1.20 -5.98
N ALA A 128 -2.53 -1.40 -4.92
CA ALA A 128 -2.84 -2.33 -3.84
C ALA A 128 -4.08 -1.88 -3.04
N ASP A 129 -4.15 -0.60 -2.63
CA ASP A 129 -5.30 -0.05 -1.90
C ASP A 129 -6.58 -0.14 -2.72
N LEU A 130 -6.54 0.18 -4.02
CA LEU A 130 -7.68 0.01 -4.92
C LEU A 130 -8.17 -1.45 -4.97
N ALA A 131 -7.24 -2.41 -5.04
CA ALA A 131 -7.56 -3.84 -5.05
C ALA A 131 -8.17 -4.28 -3.71
N LYS A 132 -7.63 -3.81 -2.58
CA LYS A 132 -8.18 -4.03 -1.23
C LYS A 132 -9.57 -3.43 -1.08
N HIS A 133 -9.77 -2.18 -1.47
CA HIS A 133 -11.06 -1.50 -1.48
C HIS A 133 -12.11 -2.26 -2.30
N GLN A 134 -11.71 -2.80 -3.45
CA GLN A 134 -12.55 -3.67 -4.27
C GLN A 134 -12.90 -4.97 -3.52
N MET A 135 -11.94 -5.65 -2.88
CA MET A 135 -12.19 -6.85 -2.09
C MET A 135 -13.18 -6.57 -0.95
N MET A 136 -12.96 -5.50 -0.18
CA MET A 136 -13.82 -5.10 0.93
C MET A 136 -15.24 -4.77 0.46
N SER A 137 -15.38 -4.11 -0.68
CA SER A 137 -16.68 -3.83 -1.31
C SER A 137 -17.45 -5.08 -1.71
N ASN A 138 -16.76 -6.17 -2.07
CA ASN A 138 -17.37 -7.47 -2.32
C ASN A 138 -17.72 -8.18 -1.00
N LEU A 139 -16.83 -8.14 -0.02
CA LEU A 139 -16.98 -8.78 1.29
C LEU A 139 -18.23 -8.31 2.05
N VAL A 140 -18.54 -7.00 1.98
CA VAL A 140 -19.74 -6.41 2.61
C VAL A 140 -21.04 -6.98 2.01
N LYS A 141 -21.04 -7.33 0.72
CA LYS A 141 -22.24 -7.78 -0.02
C LYS A 141 -22.39 -9.30 -0.05
N GLU A 142 -21.30 -10.03 0.18
CA GLU A 142 -21.28 -11.49 0.14
C GLU A 142 -22.05 -12.05 1.34
N PHE A 143 -22.89 -13.08 1.13
CA PHE A 143 -23.60 -13.74 2.24
C PHE A 143 -22.79 -14.90 2.84
N ILE A 144 -22.06 -15.66 2.00
CA ILE A 144 -21.31 -16.86 2.41
C ILE A 144 -19.84 -16.73 1.99
N THR A 145 -18.94 -16.54 2.95
CA THR A 145 -17.49 -16.46 2.77
C THR A 145 -16.80 -17.80 3.03
N PRO A 146 -15.57 -18.02 2.51
CA PRO A 146 -14.83 -19.27 2.73
C PRO A 146 -14.29 -19.43 4.16
N ILE A 147 -14.05 -18.31 4.86
CA ILE A 147 -13.70 -18.19 6.29
C ILE A 147 -14.46 -16.99 6.87
N GLU A 148 -14.31 -16.71 8.15
CA GLU A 148 -14.87 -15.56 8.85
C GLU A 148 -14.54 -14.23 8.14
N ARG A 149 -15.49 -13.29 8.09
CA ARG A 149 -15.32 -12.04 7.33
C ARG A 149 -14.25 -11.17 7.95
N GLU A 150 -14.23 -11.17 9.27
CA GLU A 150 -13.28 -10.44 10.11
C GLU A 150 -11.86 -10.93 9.83
N ASP A 151 -11.67 -12.24 9.63
CA ASP A 151 -10.37 -12.84 9.31
C ASP A 151 -9.91 -12.48 7.88
N ILE A 152 -10.82 -12.46 6.89
CA ILE A 152 -10.51 -11.98 5.53
C ILE A 152 -10.08 -10.50 5.55
N ALA A 153 -10.82 -9.68 6.30
CA ALA A 153 -10.52 -8.26 6.41
C ALA A 153 -9.20 -8.01 7.14
N ALA A 154 -8.91 -8.78 8.20
CA ALA A 154 -7.66 -8.69 8.95
C ALA A 154 -6.45 -9.04 8.09
N ILE A 155 -6.46 -10.19 7.39
CA ILE A 155 -5.35 -10.58 6.50
C ILE A 155 -5.11 -9.50 5.43
N ALA A 156 -6.18 -9.00 4.80
CA ALA A 156 -6.05 -7.98 3.78
C ALA A 156 -5.53 -6.65 4.32
N GLN A 157 -5.85 -6.30 5.56
CA GLN A 157 -5.31 -5.12 6.21
C GLN A 157 -3.82 -5.28 6.50
N GLU A 158 -3.38 -6.43 7.02
CA GLU A 158 -1.97 -6.61 7.35
C GLU A 158 -1.08 -6.72 6.10
N ILE A 159 -1.54 -7.38 5.03
CA ILE A 159 -0.77 -7.43 3.78
C ILE A 159 -0.62 -6.03 3.17
N ASP A 160 -1.65 -5.21 3.28
CA ASP A 160 -1.62 -3.81 2.84
C ASP A 160 -0.60 -2.99 3.64
N THR A 161 -0.59 -3.16 4.97
CA THR A 161 0.43 -2.55 5.87
C THR A 161 1.86 -2.87 5.41
N VAL A 162 2.14 -4.08 4.88
CA VAL A 162 3.47 -4.40 4.32
C VAL A 162 3.82 -3.50 3.14
N THR A 163 2.87 -3.25 2.24
CA THR A 163 3.10 -2.40 1.06
C THR A 163 3.28 -0.94 1.48
N ASP A 164 2.44 -0.45 2.40
CA ASP A 164 2.49 0.91 2.94
C ASP A 164 3.82 1.20 3.65
N THR A 165 4.29 0.27 4.47
CA THR A 165 5.56 0.42 5.20
C THR A 165 6.77 0.48 4.26
N ILE A 166 6.73 -0.28 3.16
CA ILE A 166 7.76 -0.23 2.11
C ILE A 166 7.74 1.13 1.38
N GLU A 167 6.55 1.63 1.02
CA GLU A 167 6.42 2.97 0.43
C GLU A 167 6.96 4.05 1.38
N ASP A 168 6.60 3.94 2.66
CA ASP A 168 7.05 4.84 3.70
C ASP A 168 8.57 4.97 3.69
N VAL A 169 9.33 3.87 3.61
CA VAL A 169 10.80 3.91 3.51
C VAL A 169 11.26 4.81 2.35
N VAL A 170 10.73 4.62 1.14
CA VAL A 170 11.12 5.41 -0.05
C VAL A 170 10.77 6.89 0.14
N MET A 171 9.59 7.18 0.71
CA MET A 171 9.21 8.55 1.06
C MET A 171 10.22 9.19 2.02
N ARG A 172 10.74 8.46 3.03
CA ARG A 172 11.75 9.02 3.96
C ARG A 172 13.07 9.30 3.25
N LEU A 173 13.50 8.45 2.32
CA LEU A 173 14.71 8.71 1.52
C LEU A 173 14.61 10.06 0.79
N TYR A 174 13.45 10.32 0.17
CA TYR A 174 13.20 11.57 -0.55
C TYR A 174 13.02 12.76 0.41
N MET A 175 12.08 12.66 1.36
CA MET A 175 11.73 13.74 2.29
C MET A 175 12.92 14.20 3.14
N TYR A 176 13.79 13.27 3.55
CA TYR A 176 14.99 13.58 4.35
C TYR A 176 16.21 13.93 3.49
N ASN A 177 16.04 13.99 2.16
CA ASN A 177 17.10 14.32 1.23
C ASN A 177 18.36 13.45 1.45
N ILE A 178 18.17 12.13 1.58
CA ILE A 178 19.26 11.18 1.80
C ILE A 178 20.21 11.21 0.59
N GLN A 179 21.50 11.45 0.84
CA GLN A 179 22.50 11.59 -0.21
C GLN A 179 23.24 10.28 -0.52
N THR A 180 23.37 9.40 0.46
CA THR A 180 24.15 8.16 0.35
C THR A 180 23.49 7.06 1.17
N ILE A 181 23.27 5.88 0.59
CA ILE A 181 22.70 4.73 1.29
C ILE A 181 23.72 4.07 2.22
N ARG A 182 23.28 3.70 3.43
CA ARG A 182 24.08 2.93 4.38
C ARG A 182 24.05 1.43 4.04
N PRO A 183 25.16 0.70 4.21
CA PRO A 183 25.21 -0.74 3.89
C PRO A 183 24.12 -1.56 4.59
N GLU A 184 23.80 -1.24 5.83
CA GLU A 184 22.77 -1.95 6.60
C GLU A 184 21.38 -1.82 5.97
N ALA A 185 21.09 -0.72 5.25
CA ALA A 185 19.82 -0.54 4.54
C ALA A 185 19.70 -1.49 3.32
N LEU A 186 20.82 -1.80 2.65
CA LEU A 186 20.84 -2.81 1.59
C LEU A 186 20.53 -4.19 2.15
N GLU A 187 21.19 -4.57 3.27
CA GLU A 187 20.93 -5.83 3.96
C GLU A 187 19.45 -5.95 4.40
N PHE A 188 18.86 -4.86 4.89
CA PHE A 188 17.42 -4.81 5.17
C PHE A 188 16.57 -5.05 3.93
N SER A 189 16.85 -4.38 2.80
CA SER A 189 16.04 -4.56 1.59
C SER A 189 16.07 -5.99 1.06
N GLU A 190 17.20 -6.69 1.16
CA GLU A 190 17.30 -8.11 0.81
C GLU A 190 16.46 -9.00 1.75
N THR A 191 16.44 -8.65 3.03
CA THR A 191 15.63 -9.33 4.05
C THR A 191 14.13 -9.11 3.79
N ILE A 192 13.71 -7.87 3.50
CA ILE A 192 12.32 -7.51 3.19
C ILE A 192 11.83 -8.23 1.93
N VAL A 193 12.65 -8.29 0.87
CA VAL A 193 12.35 -9.09 -0.35
C VAL A 193 12.16 -10.56 0.02
N SER A 194 13.00 -11.10 0.90
CA SER A 194 12.88 -12.48 1.37
C SER A 194 11.61 -12.72 2.17
N CYS A 195 11.19 -11.78 3.03
CA CYS A 195 9.94 -11.84 3.78
C CYS A 195 8.73 -11.84 2.84
N CYS A 196 8.66 -10.89 1.91
CA CYS A 196 7.55 -10.79 0.96
C CYS A 196 7.41 -12.06 0.10
N ASN A 197 8.53 -12.65 -0.33
CA ASN A 197 8.51 -13.91 -1.08
C ASN A 197 8.02 -15.09 -0.25
N ALA A 198 8.46 -15.22 1.01
CA ALA A 198 7.94 -16.26 1.91
C ALA A 198 6.45 -16.07 2.19
N LEU A 199 6.01 -14.84 2.37
CA LEU A 199 4.60 -14.49 2.58
C LEU A 199 3.74 -14.83 1.36
N LYS A 200 4.21 -14.53 0.15
CA LYS A 200 3.53 -14.93 -1.09
C LYS A 200 3.35 -16.44 -1.18
N ILE A 201 4.40 -17.21 -0.90
CA ILE A 201 4.32 -18.68 -0.91
C ILE A 201 3.29 -19.18 0.13
N ALA A 202 3.28 -18.58 1.33
CA ALA A 202 2.28 -18.90 2.34
C ALA A 202 0.86 -18.61 1.85
N MET A 203 0.63 -17.45 1.23
CA MET A 203 -0.69 -17.04 0.73
C MET A 203 -1.16 -17.88 -0.47
N GLU A 204 -0.24 -18.32 -1.33
CA GLU A 204 -0.55 -19.22 -2.46
C GLU A 204 -1.12 -20.56 -1.98
N ASP A 205 -0.65 -21.10 -0.84
CA ASP A 205 -1.17 -22.35 -0.27
C ASP A 205 -2.17 -22.14 0.87
N PHE A 206 -2.46 -20.90 1.24
CA PHE A 206 -3.37 -20.57 2.34
C PHE A 206 -4.80 -21.07 2.09
N HIS A 207 -5.23 -21.24 0.83
CA HIS A 207 -6.53 -21.86 0.55
C HIS A 207 -6.67 -23.31 1.09
N ASN A 208 -5.54 -23.97 1.42
CA ASN A 208 -5.45 -25.31 2.02
C ASN A 208 -5.03 -25.28 3.50
N TYR A 209 -5.16 -24.15 4.18
CA TYR A 209 -4.58 -23.89 5.52
C TYR A 209 -4.81 -25.00 6.57
N LYS A 210 -5.92 -25.75 6.51
CA LYS A 210 -6.21 -26.85 7.46
C LYS A 210 -5.26 -28.06 7.35
N LYS A 211 -4.51 -28.18 6.25
CA LYS A 211 -3.67 -29.36 5.95
C LYS A 211 -2.29 -28.99 5.44
N SER A 212 -2.07 -27.73 5.10
CA SER A 212 -0.82 -27.31 4.47
C SER A 212 0.30 -27.22 5.50
N LYS A 213 1.31 -28.08 5.34
CA LYS A 213 2.60 -27.92 6.02
C LYS A 213 3.38 -26.73 5.46
N ASN A 214 3.17 -26.39 4.20
CA ASN A 214 3.87 -25.32 3.51
C ASN A 214 3.54 -23.95 4.11
N VAL A 215 2.27 -23.72 4.49
CA VAL A 215 1.87 -22.49 5.19
C VAL A 215 2.63 -22.36 6.51
N ILE A 216 2.67 -23.42 7.32
CA ILE A 216 3.38 -23.43 8.61
C ILE A 216 4.88 -23.24 8.43
N GLU A 217 5.50 -23.91 7.46
CA GLU A 217 6.93 -23.78 7.16
C GLU A 217 7.31 -22.35 6.74
N ASN A 218 6.44 -21.65 5.99
CA ASN A 218 6.69 -20.26 5.61
C ASN A 218 6.41 -19.28 6.74
N ILE A 219 5.43 -19.52 7.62
CA ILE A 219 5.26 -18.72 8.85
C ILE A 219 6.54 -18.77 9.68
N ILE A 220 7.06 -19.98 9.95
CA ILE A 220 8.34 -20.14 10.67
C ILE A 220 9.48 -19.41 9.95
N ARG A 221 9.51 -19.48 8.62
CA ARG A 221 10.54 -18.78 7.83
C ARG A 221 10.43 -17.26 7.99
N ILE A 222 9.23 -16.70 8.01
CA ILE A 222 9.01 -15.26 8.16
C ILE A 222 9.49 -14.80 9.53
N ASN A 223 9.15 -15.51 10.61
CA ASN A 223 9.62 -15.16 11.96
C ASN A 223 11.16 -15.23 12.05
N ASN A 224 11.80 -16.22 11.40
CA ASN A 224 13.27 -16.26 11.35
C ASN A 224 13.88 -15.08 10.57
N LEU A 225 13.17 -14.55 9.55
CA LEU A 225 13.62 -13.40 8.77
C LEU A 225 13.40 -12.08 9.53
N GLU A 226 12.29 -11.96 10.28
CA GLU A 226 12.07 -10.88 11.24
C GLU A 226 13.22 -10.84 12.24
N GLU A 227 13.56 -11.97 12.87
CA GLU A 227 14.69 -12.03 13.82
C GLU A 227 16.04 -11.65 13.18
N ILE A 228 16.17 -11.78 11.86
CA ILE A 228 17.35 -11.30 11.12
C ILE A 228 17.28 -9.79 10.95
N GLY A 229 16.13 -9.25 10.54
CA GLY A 229 15.85 -7.81 10.47
C GLY A 229 16.15 -7.11 11.80
N ASP A 230 15.71 -7.70 12.89
CA ASP A 230 15.86 -7.22 14.26
C ASP A 230 17.34 -7.13 14.70
N LYS A 231 18.14 -8.13 14.29
CA LYS A 231 19.61 -8.14 14.45
C LYS A 231 20.27 -7.07 13.57
N ILE A 232 19.80 -6.86 12.34
CA ILE A 232 20.30 -5.80 11.46
C ILE A 232 19.99 -4.43 12.08
N TYR A 233 18.77 -4.20 12.57
CA TYR A 233 18.34 -2.97 13.23
C TYR A 233 19.27 -2.60 14.39
N THR A 234 19.44 -3.55 15.32
CA THR A 234 20.26 -3.36 16.52
C THR A 234 21.70 -2.97 16.15
N ARG A 235 22.28 -3.63 15.15
CA ARG A 235 23.63 -3.31 14.66
C ARG A 235 23.67 -1.96 13.96
N ALA A 236 22.70 -1.64 13.11
CA ALA A 236 22.62 -0.41 12.33
C ALA A 236 22.51 0.81 13.24
N ILE A 237 21.61 0.78 14.23
CA ILE A 237 21.45 1.85 15.22
C ILE A 237 22.72 2.01 16.05
N ARG A 238 23.31 0.91 16.53
CA ARG A 238 24.57 0.98 17.29
C ARG A 238 25.70 1.59 16.46
N ASN A 239 25.86 1.16 15.20
CA ASN A 239 26.87 1.69 14.30
C ASN A 239 26.64 3.20 14.09
N LEU A 240 25.42 3.59 13.72
CA LEU A 240 25.04 4.98 13.49
C LEU A 240 25.42 5.90 14.67
N HIS A 241 25.06 5.50 15.89
CA HIS A 241 25.33 6.30 17.10
C HIS A 241 26.79 6.29 17.57
N THR A 242 27.62 5.38 17.06
CA THR A 242 29.04 5.28 17.45
C THR A 242 29.99 5.85 16.41
N THR A 243 29.56 5.96 15.15
CA THR A 243 30.41 6.41 14.03
C THR A 243 30.00 7.76 13.44
N CYS A 244 28.71 8.14 13.52
CA CYS A 244 28.23 9.42 13.04
C CYS A 244 28.23 10.46 14.17
N THR A 245 28.55 11.72 13.84
CA THR A 245 28.51 12.86 14.78
C THR A 245 27.50 13.92 14.37
N ASP A 246 26.98 13.88 13.14
CA ASP A 246 25.97 14.80 12.65
C ASP A 246 24.60 14.41 13.24
N PRO A 247 23.98 15.25 14.10
CA PRO A 247 22.70 14.93 14.70
C PRO A 247 21.56 14.85 13.67
N ILE A 248 21.66 15.54 12.53
CA ILE A 248 20.65 15.46 11.47
C ILE A 248 20.74 14.09 10.81
N GLU A 249 21.96 13.63 10.46
CA GLU A 249 22.17 12.32 9.86
C GLU A 249 21.76 11.19 10.82
N ILE A 250 22.09 11.30 12.11
CA ILE A 250 21.62 10.35 13.13
C ILE A 250 20.09 10.31 13.15
N MET A 251 19.42 11.48 13.22
CA MET A 251 17.97 11.53 13.27
C MET A 251 17.32 10.90 12.03
N THR A 252 17.77 11.26 10.83
CA THR A 252 17.17 10.79 9.59
C THR A 252 17.39 9.30 9.40
N TRP A 253 18.60 8.79 9.64
CA TRP A 253 18.89 7.37 9.51
C TRP A 253 18.27 6.51 10.61
N SER A 254 18.23 6.98 11.86
CA SER A 254 17.48 6.26 12.91
C SER A 254 16.03 6.09 12.49
N LYS A 255 15.39 7.15 11.97
CA LYS A 255 14.02 7.06 11.48
C LYS A 255 13.88 6.16 10.26
N THR A 256 14.80 6.20 9.30
CA THR A 256 14.77 5.30 8.15
C THR A 256 14.94 3.83 8.57
N PHE A 257 15.82 3.53 9.52
CA PHE A 257 15.96 2.18 10.06
C PHE A 257 14.74 1.72 10.84
N ASP A 258 14.08 2.60 11.62
CA ASP A 258 12.80 2.29 12.28
C ASP A 258 11.72 1.88 11.26
N TYR A 259 11.75 2.39 10.02
CA TYR A 259 10.78 2.00 8.99
C TYR A 259 11.19 0.75 8.22
N LEU A 260 12.50 0.52 8.03
CA LEU A 260 12.99 -0.72 7.43
C LEU A 260 12.71 -1.94 8.32
N GLU A 261 12.83 -1.81 9.64
CA GLU A 261 12.48 -2.87 10.59
C GLU A 261 10.97 -3.12 10.62
N LYS A 262 10.14 -2.07 10.68
CA LYS A 262 8.68 -2.19 10.53
C LYS A 262 8.21 -2.95 9.29
N CYS A 263 8.94 -2.91 8.19
CA CYS A 263 8.60 -3.72 7.01
C CYS A 263 8.71 -5.23 7.31
N CYS A 264 9.71 -5.63 8.08
CA CYS A 264 9.87 -7.00 8.56
C CYS A 264 8.77 -7.37 9.55
N ASP A 265 8.53 -6.51 10.54
CA ASP A 265 7.46 -6.69 11.55
C ASP A 265 6.10 -6.85 10.88
N ALA A 266 5.78 -6.00 9.89
CA ALA A 266 4.52 -6.10 9.16
C ALA A 266 4.37 -7.45 8.44
N CYS A 267 5.46 -8.08 7.98
CA CYS A 267 5.39 -9.42 7.41
C CYS A 267 5.12 -10.49 8.49
N GLU A 268 5.69 -10.33 9.69
CA GLU A 268 5.39 -11.18 10.84
C GLU A 268 3.93 -11.01 11.28
N ASP A 269 3.42 -9.79 11.36
CA ASP A 269 2.02 -9.50 11.73
C ASP A 269 1.03 -10.23 10.80
N VAL A 270 1.31 -10.30 9.50
CA VAL A 270 0.49 -11.11 8.58
C VAL A 270 0.56 -12.60 8.95
N SER A 271 1.75 -13.10 9.28
CA SER A 271 1.97 -14.50 9.66
C SER A 271 1.23 -14.87 10.95
N ASP A 272 1.22 -13.96 11.94
CA ASP A 272 0.48 -14.09 13.19
C ASP A 272 -1.03 -14.14 12.97
N VAL A 273 -1.57 -13.29 12.08
CA VAL A 273 -2.99 -13.35 11.70
C VAL A 273 -3.32 -14.69 11.05
N VAL A 274 -2.47 -15.17 10.14
CA VAL A 274 -2.65 -16.45 9.45
C VAL A 274 -2.61 -17.62 10.44
N GLU A 275 -1.66 -17.63 11.36
CA GLU A 275 -1.56 -18.64 12.41
C GLU A 275 -2.81 -18.64 13.30
N SER A 276 -3.28 -17.46 13.71
CA SER A 276 -4.51 -17.30 14.50
C SER A 276 -5.72 -17.92 13.80
N ILE A 277 -5.85 -17.72 12.48
CA ILE A 277 -6.95 -18.28 11.69
C ILE A 277 -6.86 -19.81 11.61
N ILE A 278 -5.66 -20.35 11.44
CA ILE A 278 -5.41 -21.80 11.46
C ILE A 278 -5.85 -22.37 12.81
N MET A 279 -5.44 -21.74 13.92
CA MET A 279 -5.81 -22.20 15.26
C MET A 279 -7.32 -22.15 15.52
N LYS A 280 -8.02 -21.10 15.08
CA LYS A 280 -9.49 -20.98 15.23
C LYS A 280 -10.25 -22.07 14.47
N ASN A 281 -9.67 -22.60 13.39
CA ASN A 281 -10.32 -23.52 12.46
C ASN A 281 -9.80 -24.97 12.52
N SER A 282 -8.94 -25.27 13.50
CA SER A 282 -8.36 -26.59 13.80
C SER A 282 -9.21 -27.42 14.76
#